data_AF-A0A4U8SE47-F1
#
_entry.id   AF-A0A4U8SE47-F1
#
_cell.length_a   1.000
_cell.length_b   1.000
_cell.length_c   1.000
_cell.angle_alpha   90.00
_cell.angle_beta   90.00
_cell.angle_gamma   90.00
#
_symmetry.space_group_name_H-M   'P 1'
#
loop_
_entity.id
_entity.type
_entity.pdbx_description
1 polymer ?
#
loop_
_entity_poly.entity_id
_entity_poly.type
_entity_poly.pdbx_seq_one_letter_code
_entity_poly.pdbx_strand_id
1 'polypeptide(L)'
;MQNKSKNLHEAKKNKNDEFYTQLSDIENELKHYKEHFKDKVVLCNCDDPLASNFFKYFFLNFKHLKLKELICTCYKSQNFREISQEDSPQKAYAIRIYRDCNLSPNLEQIQKVLSLSLSCREKQSQKTLDNFEKNKHKLKNSLKILKSDADKTSLFGVYEDEGLGNAGDFRSKDCIELLKHSDIVVTNPPFSLFREYVALLMQHKKKFVIVAHQNAISYKEIFKYIKTNEIWLGYGFKGGAAHFINYHYEDYATANDHREGMIRVSGVIWLTNLNHKKRTELLETIHSYAKNPDKYPKYDNYDAINVNKTAEIPLDYDGVMGVPLTFLDKHNPQQFEIVALGIVGSCEFSCEKKMEILDKNGNRTGKFTINAKGTLYRKWDKRLDKKPPAFRNCETGELYQSIYARILIRPQSAKNKGK
;
A
#
# COMPACT_ATOMS: atom_id res chain seq x y z
N MET A 1 14.73 -35.28 12.27
CA MET A 1 13.76 -34.17 12.04
C MET A 1 14.36 -32.88 12.60
N GLN A 2 15.08 -32.12 11.78
CA GLN A 2 15.74 -30.88 12.19
C GLN A 2 14.79 -29.67 12.10
N ASN A 3 14.97 -28.75 13.05
CA ASN A 3 14.09 -27.64 13.41
C ASN A 3 13.79 -26.65 12.27
N LYS A 4 12.52 -26.58 11.85
CA LYS A 4 11.94 -25.53 10.99
C LYS A 4 11.99 -24.10 11.60
N SER A 5 12.36 -23.95 12.87
CA SER A 5 12.39 -22.66 13.56
C SER A 5 13.66 -21.83 13.32
N LYS A 6 14.76 -22.42 12.81
CA LYS A 6 16.01 -21.69 12.54
C LYS A 6 15.95 -20.84 11.25
N ASN A 7 15.29 -21.33 10.20
CA ASN A 7 15.19 -20.63 8.90
C ASN A 7 14.41 -19.30 8.96
N LEU A 8 13.48 -19.15 9.91
CA LEU A 8 12.70 -17.90 10.03
C LEU A 8 13.49 -16.74 10.64
N HIS A 9 14.55 -17.03 11.40
CA HIS A 9 15.44 -16.00 11.97
C HIS A 9 16.54 -15.58 11.00
N GLU A 10 16.99 -16.47 10.12
CA GLU A 10 17.92 -16.11 9.03
C GLU A 10 17.22 -15.27 7.93
N ALA A 11 15.96 -15.59 7.58
CA ALA A 11 15.17 -14.77 6.67
C ALA A 11 14.88 -13.34 7.22
N LYS A 12 14.91 -13.15 8.55
CA LYS A 12 14.82 -11.82 9.19
C LYS A 12 16.14 -11.03 9.12
N LYS A 13 17.27 -11.70 8.87
CA LYS A 13 18.61 -11.10 8.81
C LYS A 13 18.94 -10.60 7.39
N ASN A 14 18.40 -11.24 6.35
CA ASN A 14 18.57 -10.83 4.96
C ASN A 14 17.43 -9.91 4.49
N LYS A 15 17.34 -8.71 5.09
CA LYS A 15 16.34 -7.67 4.74
C LYS A 15 16.71 -6.94 3.44
N ASN A 16 16.56 -7.59 2.29
CA ASN A 16 16.56 -6.90 1.01
C ASN A 16 15.14 -6.99 0.43
N ASP A 17 14.27 -6.04 0.81
CA ASP A 17 12.90 -5.87 0.29
C ASP A 17 12.92 -5.34 -1.18
N GLU A 18 13.88 -5.77 -2.00
CA GLU A 18 14.17 -5.21 -3.34
C GLU A 18 13.25 -5.81 -4.40
N PHE A 19 12.05 -5.24 -4.51
CA PHE A 19 11.03 -5.66 -5.45
C PHE A 19 10.71 -4.55 -6.45
N TYR A 20 11.22 -4.66 -7.68
CA TYR A 20 10.94 -3.64 -8.71
C TYR A 20 9.55 -3.85 -9.31
N THR A 21 8.70 -2.81 -9.24
CA THR A 21 7.35 -2.81 -9.81
C THR A 21 7.41 -2.80 -11.33
N GLN A 22 6.54 -3.55 -12.00
CA GLN A 22 6.46 -3.55 -13.46
C GLN A 22 5.93 -2.21 -14.00
N LEU A 23 6.47 -1.77 -15.14
CA LEU A 23 6.00 -0.56 -15.82
C LEU A 23 4.50 -0.64 -16.18
N SER A 24 4.01 -1.81 -16.58
CA SER A 24 2.60 -2.02 -16.92
C SER A 24 1.66 -1.82 -15.73
N ASP A 25 2.06 -2.26 -14.53
CA ASP A 25 1.28 -2.05 -13.31
C ASP A 25 1.25 -0.57 -12.92
N ILE A 26 2.38 0.13 -13.08
CA ILE A 26 2.48 1.59 -12.88
C ILE A 26 1.59 2.33 -13.88
N GLU A 27 1.65 2.01 -15.17
CA GLU A 27 0.81 2.63 -16.21
C GLU A 27 -0.68 2.39 -15.95
N ASN A 28 -1.05 1.19 -15.50
CA ASN A 28 -2.43 0.83 -15.19
C ASN A 28 -3.01 1.62 -14.02
N GLU A 29 -2.21 1.92 -13.00
CA GLU A 29 -2.62 2.76 -11.87
C GLU A 29 -2.58 4.25 -12.24
N LEU A 30 -1.42 4.74 -12.73
CA LEU A 30 -1.16 6.17 -12.90
C LEU A 30 -2.00 6.86 -13.98
N LYS A 31 -2.56 6.10 -14.93
CA LYS A 31 -3.51 6.65 -15.92
C LYS A 31 -4.73 7.33 -15.29
N HIS A 32 -5.06 6.98 -14.04
CA HIS A 32 -6.20 7.54 -13.32
C HIS A 32 -5.90 8.87 -12.61
N TYR A 33 -4.64 9.30 -12.58
CA TYR A 33 -4.20 10.49 -11.83
C TYR A 33 -3.53 11.57 -12.70
N LYS A 34 -3.57 11.43 -14.04
CA LYS A 34 -2.87 12.32 -15.00
C LYS A 34 -3.06 13.81 -14.69
N GLU A 35 -4.29 14.23 -14.41
CA GLU A 35 -4.64 15.63 -14.13
C GLU A 35 -3.99 16.18 -12.85
N HIS A 36 -3.61 15.32 -11.90
CA HIS A 36 -2.96 15.73 -10.66
C HIS A 36 -1.49 16.14 -10.87
N PHE A 37 -0.85 15.73 -11.97
CA PHE A 37 0.58 15.91 -12.18
C PHE A 37 0.97 17.24 -12.86
N LYS A 38 0.00 17.93 -13.46
CA LYS A 38 0.26 19.18 -14.17
C LYS A 38 0.89 20.23 -13.23
N ASP A 39 2.03 20.77 -13.65
CA ASP A 39 2.81 21.80 -12.94
C ASP A 39 3.31 21.34 -11.55
N LYS A 40 3.39 20.03 -11.32
CA LYS A 40 3.85 19.45 -10.05
C LYS A 40 5.29 18.97 -10.07
N VAL A 41 5.89 18.98 -8.89
CA VAL A 41 7.15 18.32 -8.57
C VAL A 41 6.85 16.92 -8.07
N VAL A 42 7.30 15.90 -8.82
CA VAL A 42 7.12 14.49 -8.44
C VAL A 42 8.41 13.94 -7.84
N LEU A 43 8.31 13.30 -6.68
CA LEU A 43 9.39 12.57 -6.03
C LEU A 43 9.14 11.05 -6.11
N CYS A 44 10.12 10.33 -6.64
CA CYS A 44 10.19 8.88 -6.66
C CYS A 44 11.39 8.46 -5.83
N ASN A 45 11.26 8.18 -4.53
CA ASN A 45 12.36 7.51 -3.83
C ASN A 45 12.53 6.09 -4.37
N CYS A 46 13.75 5.69 -4.65
CA CYS A 46 14.09 4.47 -5.36
C CYS A 46 15.45 3.95 -4.86
N ASP A 47 15.72 2.65 -4.93
CA ASP A 47 17.06 2.15 -4.60
C ASP A 47 18.03 2.48 -5.73
N ASP A 48 17.58 2.33 -6.99
CA ASP A 48 18.29 2.80 -8.19
C ASP A 48 17.33 3.51 -9.17
N PRO A 49 17.51 4.82 -9.42
CA PRO A 49 16.76 5.56 -10.43
C PRO A 49 16.83 4.96 -11.84
N LEU A 50 17.96 4.38 -12.25
CA LEU A 50 18.14 3.86 -13.60
C LEU A 50 17.49 2.49 -13.82
N ALA A 51 17.25 1.73 -12.74
CA ALA A 51 16.46 0.50 -12.75
C ALA A 51 14.98 0.74 -12.43
N SER A 52 14.64 1.87 -11.81
CA SER A 52 13.28 2.19 -11.37
C SER A 52 12.32 2.43 -12.54
N ASN A 53 11.30 1.57 -12.66
CA ASN A 53 10.22 1.78 -13.60
C ASN A 53 9.35 3.01 -13.26
N PHE A 54 9.35 3.49 -12.00
CA PHE A 54 8.71 4.76 -11.66
C PHE A 54 9.45 5.94 -12.30
N PHE A 55 10.78 5.97 -12.18
CA PHE A 55 11.59 6.99 -12.85
C PHE A 55 11.39 6.92 -14.36
N LYS A 56 11.50 5.72 -14.95
CA LYS A 56 11.28 5.48 -16.38
C LYS A 56 9.90 5.99 -16.83
N TYR A 57 8.82 5.69 -16.10
CA TYR A 57 7.48 6.17 -16.42
C TYR A 57 7.41 7.70 -16.46
N PHE A 58 7.84 8.38 -15.39
CA PHE A 58 7.73 9.84 -15.32
C PHE A 58 8.69 10.54 -16.28
N PHE A 59 9.88 9.98 -16.49
CA PHE A 59 10.84 10.51 -17.46
C PHE A 59 10.26 10.49 -18.87
N LEU A 60 9.75 9.33 -19.32
CA LEU A 60 9.22 9.17 -20.67
C LEU A 60 7.94 10.00 -20.89
N ASN A 61 7.15 10.21 -19.83
CA ASN A 61 5.91 10.97 -19.88
C ASN A 61 6.05 12.42 -19.38
N PHE A 62 7.27 12.92 -19.13
CA PHE A 62 7.51 14.19 -18.44
C PHE A 62 6.77 15.38 -19.09
N LYS A 63 6.92 15.52 -20.42
CA LYS A 63 6.24 16.58 -21.18
C LYS A 63 4.74 16.34 -21.32
N HIS A 64 4.33 15.08 -21.50
CA HIS A 64 2.91 14.71 -21.65
C HIS A 64 2.12 15.01 -20.37
N LEU A 65 2.68 14.65 -19.21
CA LEU A 65 2.11 14.95 -17.88
C LEU A 65 2.27 16.41 -17.48
N LYS A 66 3.03 17.20 -18.25
CA LYS A 66 3.37 18.59 -17.94
C LYS A 66 3.92 18.66 -16.50
N LEU A 67 4.97 17.90 -16.19
CA LEU A 67 5.63 18.01 -14.89
C LEU A 67 6.42 19.31 -14.78
N LYS A 68 6.49 19.90 -13.59
CA LYS A 68 7.41 21.01 -13.29
C LYS A 68 8.82 20.47 -13.06
N GLU A 69 8.90 19.41 -12.27
CA GLU A 69 10.16 18.75 -11.93
C GLU A 69 9.93 17.27 -11.57
N LEU A 70 10.92 16.44 -11.85
CA LEU A 70 11.00 15.04 -11.44
C LEU A 70 12.27 14.82 -10.61
N ILE A 71 12.12 14.20 -9.45
CA ILE A 71 13.19 13.89 -8.50
C ILE A 71 13.19 12.38 -8.27
N CYS A 72 14.31 11.68 -8.46
CA CYS A 72 14.52 10.32 -7.92
C CYS A 72 15.72 10.36 -6.98
N THR A 73 15.55 9.85 -5.76
CA THR A 73 16.65 9.65 -4.81
C THR A 73 17.08 8.19 -4.87
N CYS A 74 18.38 7.92 -4.76
CA CYS A 74 19.02 6.61 -4.75
C CYS A 74 19.55 6.29 -3.35
N TYR A 75 19.12 5.17 -2.77
CA TYR A 75 19.71 4.60 -1.57
C TYR A 75 20.71 3.51 -1.98
N LYS A 76 22.01 3.76 -1.77
CA LYS A 76 23.13 2.81 -1.95
C LYS A 76 23.06 2.00 -3.27
N SER A 77 23.87 2.36 -4.27
CA SER A 77 24.04 1.56 -5.51
C SER A 77 24.55 0.14 -5.20
N GLN A 78 23.67 -0.85 -5.01
CA GLN A 78 24.06 -2.14 -4.43
C GLN A 78 24.56 -3.22 -5.40
N ASN A 79 24.44 -3.12 -6.74
CA ASN A 79 25.27 -3.82 -7.78
C ASN A 79 24.55 -3.90 -9.15
N PHE A 80 25.18 -3.55 -10.29
CA PHE A 80 26.15 -4.31 -11.11
C PHE A 80 25.52 -5.29 -12.11
N ARG A 81 25.12 -4.77 -13.27
CA ARG A 81 25.47 -5.26 -14.62
C ARG A 81 24.91 -4.25 -15.64
N GLU A 82 25.76 -3.83 -16.57
CA GLU A 82 25.51 -2.94 -17.72
C GLU A 82 25.73 -1.40 -17.59
N ILE A 83 25.89 -0.80 -16.40
CA ILE A 83 26.05 0.69 -16.32
C ILE A 83 27.19 1.19 -15.42
N SER A 84 28.27 0.43 -15.20
CA SER A 84 29.49 1.03 -14.65
C SER A 84 30.75 0.26 -15.06
N GLN A 85 31.47 0.81 -16.03
CA GLN A 85 32.92 0.94 -15.84
C GLN A 85 33.14 1.68 -14.49
N GLU A 86 34.22 1.31 -13.81
CA GLU A 86 34.69 1.52 -12.43
C GLU A 86 34.43 2.86 -11.66
N ASP A 87 33.58 3.76 -12.15
CA ASP A 87 33.37 5.13 -11.62
C ASP A 87 31.95 5.43 -11.11
N SER A 88 31.12 4.43 -10.76
CA SER A 88 29.86 4.74 -10.07
C SER A 88 30.16 5.17 -8.64
N PRO A 89 29.77 6.38 -8.18
CA PRO A 89 30.07 6.79 -6.83
C PRO A 89 29.40 5.81 -5.86
N GLN A 90 30.16 5.29 -4.89
CA GLN A 90 29.69 4.51 -3.74
C GLN A 90 28.70 5.29 -2.83
N LYS A 91 28.02 6.33 -3.34
CA LYS A 91 27.37 7.39 -2.58
C LYS A 91 25.89 7.49 -2.96
N ALA A 92 25.02 7.68 -1.97
CA ALA A 92 23.63 8.04 -2.19
C ALA A 92 23.55 9.34 -3.03
N TYR A 93 22.58 9.43 -3.93
CA TYR A 93 22.46 10.56 -4.86
C TYR A 93 21.00 10.86 -5.23
N ALA A 94 20.75 12.02 -5.83
CA ALA A 94 19.47 12.38 -6.41
C ALA A 94 19.64 12.84 -7.87
N ILE A 95 18.73 12.41 -8.73
CA ILE A 95 18.56 12.92 -10.10
C ILE A 95 17.39 13.90 -10.09
N ARG A 96 17.60 15.09 -10.66
CA ARG A 96 16.57 16.13 -10.78
C ARG A 96 16.43 16.55 -12.24
N ILE A 97 15.20 16.59 -12.73
CA ILE A 97 14.86 16.97 -14.10
C ILE A 97 13.81 18.05 -14.03
N TYR A 98 14.08 19.19 -14.65
CA TYR A 98 13.20 20.37 -14.62
C TYR A 98 12.60 20.61 -16.00
N ARG A 99 11.44 21.28 -16.02
CA ARG A 99 10.83 21.72 -17.27
C ARG A 99 11.62 22.81 -17.98
N ASP A 100 12.04 23.85 -17.24
CA ASP A 100 12.51 25.13 -17.79
C ASP A 100 13.86 25.56 -17.19
N CYS A 101 14.91 24.75 -17.37
CA CYS A 101 16.28 25.22 -17.10
C CYS A 101 16.89 25.77 -18.39
N ASN A 102 17.37 27.02 -18.36
CA ASN A 102 18.41 27.48 -19.27
C ASN A 102 19.53 26.43 -19.24
N LEU A 103 19.75 25.82 -20.40
CA LEU A 103 20.50 24.59 -20.52
C LEU A 103 21.95 24.78 -20.05
N SER A 104 22.33 24.11 -18.97
CA SER A 104 23.73 23.69 -18.86
C SER A 104 24.03 22.69 -19.99
N PRO A 105 25.27 22.58 -20.48
CA PRO A 105 25.60 21.68 -21.59
C PRO A 105 25.15 20.21 -21.39
N ASN A 106 25.05 19.76 -20.13
CA ASN A 106 24.54 18.42 -19.78
C ASN A 106 23.02 18.26 -19.95
N LEU A 107 22.24 19.32 -19.79
CA LEU A 107 20.80 19.31 -20.01
C LEU A 107 20.45 19.13 -21.49
N GLU A 108 21.31 19.54 -22.42
CA GLU A 108 21.04 19.48 -23.87
C GLU A 108 21.00 18.04 -24.37
N GLN A 109 21.87 17.18 -23.82
CA GLN A 109 21.85 15.73 -24.05
C GLN A 109 20.59 15.07 -23.47
N ILE A 110 20.16 15.50 -22.28
CA ILE A 110 18.93 15.00 -21.65
C ILE A 110 17.70 15.50 -22.41
N GLN A 111 17.73 16.74 -22.89
CA GLN A 111 16.67 17.32 -23.71
C GLN A 111 16.58 16.61 -25.06
N LYS A 112 17.70 16.11 -25.60
CA LYS A 112 17.75 15.24 -26.80
C LYS A 112 17.16 13.85 -26.53
N VAL A 113 17.42 13.24 -25.37
CA VAL A 113 16.78 11.97 -24.97
C VAL A 113 15.28 12.18 -24.71
N LEU A 114 14.91 13.26 -24.02
CA LEU A 114 13.52 13.67 -23.80
C LEU A 114 12.81 13.96 -25.12
N SER A 115 13.46 14.63 -26.08
CA SER A 115 12.88 14.94 -27.41
C SER A 115 12.69 13.69 -28.26
N LEU A 116 13.58 12.70 -28.14
CA LEU A 116 13.42 11.38 -28.76
C LEU A 116 12.30 10.56 -28.10
N SER A 117 11.98 10.85 -26.83
CA SER A 117 10.91 10.21 -26.05
C SER A 117 9.52 10.81 -26.30
N LEU A 118 9.39 11.91 -27.05
CA LEU A 118 8.11 12.60 -27.26
C LEU A 118 7.23 11.91 -28.31
N SER A 119 6.78 10.70 -28.00
CA SER A 119 5.45 10.35 -28.47
C SER A 119 4.45 10.91 -27.47
N CYS A 120 3.63 11.88 -27.90
CA CYS A 120 2.48 12.41 -27.14
C CYS A 120 1.37 11.34 -26.95
N ARG A 121 1.74 10.07 -26.79
CA ARG A 121 0.86 8.91 -26.75
C ARG A 121 0.75 8.42 -25.32
N GLU A 122 -0.43 7.90 -24.96
CA GLU A 122 -0.70 7.38 -23.62
C GLU A 122 0.09 6.12 -23.25
N LYS A 123 0.69 5.43 -24.24
CA LYS A 123 1.57 4.27 -24.07
C LYS A 123 2.81 4.43 -24.94
N GLN A 124 3.97 4.04 -24.41
CA GLN A 124 5.24 4.18 -25.11
C GLN A 124 5.48 3.01 -26.07
N SER A 125 6.00 3.31 -27.26
CA SER A 125 6.33 2.27 -28.25
C SER A 125 7.54 1.45 -27.81
N GLN A 126 7.64 0.18 -28.23
CA GLN A 126 8.82 -0.66 -27.92
C GLN A 126 10.13 0.01 -28.37
N LYS A 127 10.13 0.62 -29.55
CA LYS A 127 11.26 1.41 -30.07
C LYS A 127 11.68 2.55 -29.12
N THR A 128 10.72 3.23 -28.50
CA THR A 128 10.99 4.29 -27.52
C THR A 128 11.62 3.72 -26.25
N LEU A 129 11.12 2.59 -25.76
CA LEU A 129 11.66 1.89 -24.59
C LEU A 129 13.11 1.45 -24.85
N ASP A 130 13.38 0.82 -26.00
CA ASP A 130 14.73 0.37 -26.37
C ASP A 130 15.71 1.54 -26.51
N ASN A 131 15.25 2.66 -27.07
CA ASN A 131 16.06 3.88 -27.18
C ASN A 131 16.38 4.49 -25.82
N PHE A 132 15.45 4.46 -24.87
CA PHE A 132 15.70 4.89 -23.49
C PHE A 132 16.77 4.02 -22.84
N GLU A 133 16.63 2.69 -22.91
CA GLU A 133 17.62 1.76 -22.33
C GLU A 133 19.02 1.99 -22.88
N LYS A 134 19.15 2.20 -24.20
CA LYS A 134 20.44 2.49 -24.84
C LYS A 134 21.08 3.81 -24.41
N ASN A 135 20.28 4.81 -24.02
CA ASN A 135 20.76 6.17 -23.75
C ASN A 135 20.75 6.59 -22.27
N LYS A 136 20.14 5.81 -21.37
CA LYS A 136 19.99 6.17 -19.94
C LYS A 136 21.32 6.47 -19.23
N HIS A 137 22.43 5.90 -19.70
CA HIS A 137 23.78 6.16 -19.17
C HIS A 137 24.18 7.64 -19.21
N LYS A 138 23.61 8.44 -20.13
CA LYS A 138 23.89 9.89 -20.26
C LYS A 138 23.33 10.71 -19.10
N LEU A 139 22.43 10.15 -18.29
CA LEU A 139 21.84 10.83 -17.13
C LEU A 139 22.82 10.96 -15.94
N LYS A 140 23.96 10.25 -15.97
CA LYS A 140 24.98 10.29 -14.91
C LYS A 140 25.53 11.69 -14.63
N ASN A 141 25.54 12.58 -15.61
CA ASN A 141 26.07 13.93 -15.40
C ASN A 141 25.10 14.86 -14.64
N SER A 142 23.89 14.40 -14.33
CA SER A 142 22.87 15.16 -13.56
C SER A 142 22.72 14.68 -12.11
N LEU A 143 23.67 13.89 -11.63
CA LEU A 143 23.66 13.34 -10.27
C LEU A 143 24.09 14.40 -9.25
N LYS A 144 23.28 14.60 -8.20
CA LYS A 144 23.66 15.33 -6.99
C LYS A 144 23.91 14.34 -5.87
N ILE A 145 25.11 14.33 -5.29
CA ILE A 145 25.44 13.47 -4.13
C ILE A 145 24.62 13.92 -2.91
N LEU A 146 24.02 12.96 -2.21
CA LEU A 146 23.35 13.12 -0.92
C LEU A 146 24.34 12.90 0.22
N LYS A 147 24.16 13.64 1.31
CA LYS A 147 25.04 13.61 2.48
C LYS A 147 24.39 12.90 3.65
N SER A 148 25.21 12.32 4.51
CA SER A 148 24.78 11.85 5.82
C SER A 148 24.63 13.02 6.79
N ASP A 149 23.78 12.86 7.80
CA ASP A 149 23.52 13.89 8.79
C ASP A 149 24.66 13.99 9.81
N ALA A 150 25.13 15.21 10.07
CA ALA A 150 26.13 15.48 11.12
C ALA A 150 25.55 15.26 12.54
N ASP A 151 24.30 15.69 12.76
CA ASP A 151 23.54 15.49 14.01
C ASP A 151 22.35 14.58 13.74
N LYS A 152 22.31 13.43 14.44
CA LYS A 152 21.38 12.31 14.24
C LYS A 152 20.01 12.51 14.92
N THR A 153 19.50 13.74 14.94
CA THR A 153 18.17 14.04 15.48
C THR A 153 17.09 13.69 14.45
N SER A 154 16.58 12.47 14.54
CA SER A 154 15.41 12.00 13.79
C SER A 154 14.28 11.69 14.76
N LEU A 155 13.03 11.86 14.30
CA LEU A 155 11.82 11.43 15.02
C LEU A 155 11.82 9.91 15.30
N PHE A 156 12.63 9.16 14.56
CA PHE A 156 12.74 7.70 14.61
C PHE A 156 14.21 7.23 14.48
N GLY A 157 14.54 6.05 15.00
CA GLY A 157 15.90 5.50 14.92
C GLY A 157 16.35 5.25 13.49
N VAL A 158 17.48 5.84 13.10
CA VAL A 158 18.03 5.75 11.74
C VAL A 158 18.94 4.52 11.65
N TYR A 159 18.79 3.72 10.59
CA TYR A 159 19.68 2.58 10.32
C TYR A 159 20.89 3.07 9.53
N GLU A 160 22.08 2.58 9.88
CA GLU A 160 23.34 3.01 9.28
C GLU A 160 23.89 1.91 8.38
N ASP A 161 24.26 2.27 7.16
CA ASP A 161 25.06 1.44 6.27
C ASP A 161 26.55 1.77 6.44
N GLU A 162 27.39 0.73 6.57
CA GLU A 162 28.84 0.90 6.67
C GLU A 162 29.36 1.68 5.45
N GLY A 163 29.98 2.83 5.71
CA GLY A 163 30.55 3.72 4.69
C GLY A 163 29.63 4.83 4.17
N LEU A 164 28.31 4.78 4.42
CA LEU A 164 27.34 5.80 3.97
C LEU A 164 26.61 6.51 5.13
N GLY A 165 26.67 5.97 6.34
CA GLY A 165 25.85 6.44 7.44
C GLY A 165 24.37 6.31 7.06
N ASN A 166 23.62 7.42 7.07
CA ASN A 166 22.21 7.47 6.69
C ASN A 166 21.93 8.17 5.35
N ALA A 167 22.95 8.49 4.56
CA ALA A 167 22.76 9.19 3.29
C ALA A 167 21.79 8.41 2.37
N GLY A 168 20.77 9.09 1.85
CA GLY A 168 19.76 8.49 0.97
C GLY A 168 18.60 7.81 1.69
N ASP A 169 18.71 7.55 3.01
CA ASP A 169 17.57 7.08 3.81
C ASP A 169 16.46 8.15 3.73
N PHE A 170 15.19 7.74 3.56
CA PHE A 170 14.07 8.68 3.45
C PHE A 170 13.90 9.57 4.70
N ARG A 171 14.58 9.23 5.80
CA ARG A 171 14.61 9.95 7.08
C ARG A 171 15.80 10.91 7.22
N SER A 172 16.78 10.85 6.32
CA SER A 172 17.92 11.78 6.31
C SER A 172 17.48 13.21 5.98
N LYS A 173 18.21 14.21 6.49
CA LYS A 173 17.84 15.63 6.29
C LYS A 173 17.76 15.98 4.80
N ASP A 174 18.71 15.52 3.99
CA ASP A 174 18.71 15.77 2.55
C ASP A 174 17.47 15.19 1.85
N CYS A 175 17.08 13.95 2.18
CA CYS A 175 15.86 13.34 1.64
C CYS A 175 14.59 14.03 2.12
N ILE A 176 14.56 14.49 3.38
CA ILE A 176 13.45 15.27 3.92
C ILE A 176 13.34 16.63 3.21
N GLU A 177 14.44 17.30 2.88
CA GLU A 177 14.38 18.56 2.11
C GLU A 177 13.86 18.33 0.69
N LEU A 178 14.26 17.24 0.04
CA LEU A 178 13.69 16.85 -1.25
C LEU A 178 12.19 16.51 -1.14
N LEU A 179 11.78 15.84 -0.06
CA LEU A 179 10.38 15.57 0.24
C LEU A 179 9.61 16.87 0.45
N LYS A 180 10.13 17.82 1.23
CA LYS A 180 9.50 19.12 1.48
C LYS A 180 9.31 19.91 0.18
N HIS A 181 10.29 19.86 -0.72
CA HIS A 181 10.23 20.51 -2.04
C HIS A 181 9.24 19.85 -3.01
N SER A 182 8.98 18.54 -2.88
CA SER A 182 8.07 17.83 -3.79
C SER A 182 6.59 18.06 -3.46
N ASP A 183 5.73 17.97 -4.48
CA ASP A 183 4.27 18.06 -4.32
C ASP A 183 3.65 16.67 -4.13
N ILE A 184 4.10 15.70 -4.95
CA ILE A 184 3.53 14.36 -5.03
C ILE A 184 4.65 13.31 -4.94
N VAL A 185 4.43 12.28 -4.11
CA VAL A 185 5.33 11.14 -3.96
C VAL A 185 4.74 9.91 -4.65
N VAL A 186 5.50 9.27 -5.54
CA VAL A 186 5.04 8.07 -6.25
C VAL A 186 6.13 7.01 -6.26
N THR A 187 5.92 5.91 -5.52
CA THR A 187 6.96 4.89 -5.30
C THR A 187 6.41 3.53 -4.84
N ASN A 188 7.29 2.53 -4.77
CA ASN A 188 7.14 1.32 -3.98
C ASN A 188 8.04 1.42 -2.72
N PRO A 189 7.50 1.86 -1.58
CA PRO A 189 8.28 2.02 -0.35
C PRO A 189 8.59 0.66 0.31
N PRO A 190 9.64 0.57 1.13
CA PRO A 190 9.97 -0.66 1.86
C PRO A 190 8.83 -1.07 2.78
N PHE A 191 8.30 -2.29 2.60
CA PHE A 191 7.14 -2.77 3.35
C PHE A 191 7.41 -2.87 4.86
N SER A 192 8.64 -3.16 5.24
CA SER A 192 9.08 -3.22 6.65
C SER A 192 9.04 -1.86 7.37
N LEU A 193 9.22 -0.75 6.64
CA LEU A 193 9.19 0.62 7.17
C LEU A 193 7.93 1.40 6.75
N PHE A 194 6.93 0.70 6.19
CA PHE A 194 5.75 1.32 5.57
C PHE A 194 4.98 2.29 6.48
N ARG A 195 4.76 1.92 7.75
CA ARG A 195 4.03 2.77 8.71
C ARG A 195 4.75 4.09 8.99
N GLU A 196 6.07 4.01 9.16
CA GLU A 196 6.94 5.16 9.42
C GLU A 196 7.01 6.06 8.18
N TYR A 197 7.13 5.45 7.00
CA TYR A 197 7.12 6.16 5.72
C TYR A 197 5.80 6.92 5.50
N VAL A 198 4.64 6.28 5.69
CA VAL A 198 3.33 6.97 5.59
C VAL A 198 3.18 8.06 6.65
N ALA A 199 3.65 7.83 7.88
CA ALA A 199 3.63 8.86 8.93
C ALA A 199 4.42 10.11 8.50
N LEU A 200 5.59 9.93 7.90
CA LEU A 200 6.39 11.04 7.35
C LEU A 200 5.66 11.78 6.22
N LEU A 201 5.05 11.05 5.27
CA LEU A 201 4.28 11.68 4.19
C LEU A 201 3.10 12.51 4.72
N MET A 202 2.37 11.97 5.71
CA MET A 202 1.24 12.66 6.32
C MET A 202 1.68 13.88 7.14
N GLN A 203 2.79 13.77 7.90
CA GLN A 203 3.38 14.87 8.65
C GLN A 203 3.75 16.04 7.74
N HIS A 204 4.34 15.75 6.57
CA HIS A 204 4.69 16.77 5.57
C HIS A 204 3.55 17.11 4.60
N LYS A 205 2.33 16.62 4.86
CA LYS A 205 1.10 16.90 4.07
C LYS A 205 1.27 16.58 2.58
N LYS A 206 2.02 15.53 2.25
CA LYS A 206 2.34 15.18 0.86
C LYS A 206 1.18 14.47 0.20
N LYS A 207 1.00 14.73 -1.09
CA LYS A 207 0.15 13.89 -1.93
C LYS A 207 0.94 12.67 -2.38
N PHE A 208 0.29 11.52 -2.53
CA PHE A 208 1.02 10.32 -2.91
C PHE A 208 0.20 9.25 -3.61
N VAL A 209 0.89 8.38 -4.36
CA VAL A 209 0.40 7.09 -4.88
C VAL A 209 1.50 6.07 -4.63
N ILE A 210 1.29 5.15 -3.69
CA ILE A 210 2.34 4.22 -3.25
C ILE A 210 1.86 2.78 -3.24
N VAL A 211 2.76 1.86 -3.55
CA VAL A 211 2.50 0.41 -3.42
C VAL A 211 2.48 0.03 -1.94
N ALA A 212 1.59 -0.88 -1.55
CA ALA A 212 1.52 -1.40 -0.20
C ALA A 212 1.08 -2.86 -0.20
N HIS A 213 1.28 -3.54 0.91
CA HIS A 213 0.63 -4.83 1.18
C HIS A 213 -0.72 -4.61 1.88
N GLN A 214 -1.73 -5.44 1.58
CA GLN A 214 -3.11 -5.32 2.07
C GLN A 214 -3.23 -5.30 3.59
N ASN A 215 -2.29 -5.95 4.29
CA ASN A 215 -2.24 -5.92 5.76
C ASN A 215 -2.06 -4.50 6.31
N ALA A 216 -1.50 -3.58 5.53
CA ALA A 216 -1.32 -2.19 5.93
C ALA A 216 -2.65 -1.50 6.28
N ILE A 217 -3.75 -1.90 5.63
CA ILE A 217 -5.08 -1.35 5.87
C ILE A 217 -5.53 -1.51 7.32
N SER A 218 -5.18 -2.62 7.98
CA SER A 218 -5.61 -2.91 9.35
C SER A 218 -4.65 -2.39 10.42
N TYR A 219 -3.53 -1.78 10.04
CA TYR A 219 -2.64 -1.14 10.99
C TYR A 219 -3.33 0.08 11.59
N LYS A 220 -3.28 0.23 12.92
CA LYS A 220 -3.99 1.28 13.66
C LYS A 220 -3.69 2.67 13.11
N GLU A 221 -2.43 2.93 12.77
CA GLU A 221 -1.95 4.23 12.28
C GLU A 221 -2.47 4.53 10.87
N ILE A 222 -2.58 3.51 10.01
CA ILE A 222 -3.06 3.65 8.63
C ILE A 222 -4.58 3.70 8.58
N PHE A 223 -5.25 2.80 9.30
CA PHE A 223 -6.71 2.74 9.36
C PHE A 223 -7.32 4.03 9.91
N LYS A 224 -6.61 4.71 10.83
CA LYS A 224 -7.00 6.05 11.30
C LYS A 224 -7.24 6.99 10.12
N TYR A 225 -6.30 7.08 9.18
CA TYR A 225 -6.40 7.94 8.00
C TYR A 225 -7.43 7.45 6.97
N ILE A 226 -7.65 6.14 6.88
CA ILE A 226 -8.72 5.58 6.04
C ILE A 226 -10.09 5.99 6.59
N LYS A 227 -10.28 5.83 7.91
CA LYS A 227 -11.52 6.19 8.61
C LYS A 227 -11.83 7.69 8.50
N THR A 228 -10.82 8.55 8.63
CA THR A 228 -10.98 10.01 8.48
C THR A 228 -11.01 10.47 7.01
N ASN A 229 -11.02 9.53 6.05
CA ASN A 229 -11.09 9.80 4.62
C ASN A 229 -9.90 10.64 4.10
N GLU A 230 -8.72 10.46 4.70
CA GLU A 230 -7.46 11.11 4.32
C GLU A 230 -6.59 10.22 3.41
N ILE A 231 -6.74 8.89 3.50
CA ILE A 231 -6.06 7.89 2.66
C ILE A 231 -7.10 6.89 2.16
N TRP A 232 -6.90 6.36 0.95
CA TRP A 232 -7.76 5.34 0.35
C TRP A 232 -6.99 4.43 -0.61
N LEU A 233 -7.67 3.37 -1.06
CA LEU A 233 -7.13 2.44 -2.04
C LEU A 233 -7.20 3.04 -3.45
N GLY A 234 -6.18 2.77 -4.25
CA GLY A 234 -6.16 3.06 -5.69
C GLY A 234 -6.98 2.03 -6.51
N TYR A 235 -6.68 1.91 -7.80
CA TYR A 235 -7.36 0.94 -8.67
C TYR A 235 -6.91 -0.50 -8.41
N GLY A 236 -5.67 -0.68 -7.96
CA GLY A 236 -5.15 -1.97 -7.48
C GLY A 236 -4.47 -2.81 -8.56
N PHE A 237 -4.03 -4.00 -8.18
CA PHE A 237 -3.36 -4.95 -9.07
C PHE A 237 -4.33 -6.01 -9.58
N LYS A 238 -4.14 -6.48 -10.81
CA LYS A 238 -4.96 -7.57 -11.37
C LYS A 238 -4.82 -8.82 -10.49
N GLY A 239 -5.95 -9.31 -9.96
CA GLY A 239 -5.96 -10.47 -9.06
C GLY A 239 -5.40 -10.20 -7.66
N GLY A 240 -5.16 -8.93 -7.28
CA GLY A 240 -4.62 -8.56 -5.97
C GLY A 240 -3.21 -9.09 -5.73
N ALA A 241 -2.45 -9.35 -6.79
CA ALA A 241 -1.07 -9.82 -6.73
C ALA A 241 -0.23 -9.05 -7.74
N ALA A 242 1.03 -8.83 -7.39
CA ALA A 242 2.02 -8.22 -8.27
C ALA A 242 3.16 -9.22 -8.49
N HIS A 243 3.67 -9.27 -9.72
CA HIS A 243 4.97 -9.87 -9.99
C HIS A 243 5.99 -8.76 -9.95
N PHE A 244 6.96 -8.89 -9.05
CA PHE A 244 8.07 -7.95 -8.93
C PHE A 244 9.30 -8.55 -9.58
N ILE A 245 10.06 -7.72 -10.31
CA ILE A 245 11.32 -8.16 -10.88
C ILE A 245 12.31 -8.40 -9.74
N ASN A 246 12.96 -9.55 -9.78
CA ASN A 246 13.88 -10.00 -8.76
C ASN A 246 15.14 -10.58 -9.42
N TYR A 247 16.25 -9.89 -9.23
CA TYR A 247 17.56 -10.28 -9.77
C TYR A 247 18.39 -11.13 -8.80
N HIS A 248 17.92 -11.36 -7.56
CA HIS A 248 18.75 -11.80 -6.44
C HIS A 248 18.26 -13.02 -5.66
N TYR A 249 17.02 -13.49 -5.85
CA TYR A 249 16.53 -14.69 -5.14
C TYR A 249 16.16 -15.86 -6.06
N GLU A 250 16.46 -17.06 -5.58
CA GLU A 250 15.71 -18.26 -5.94
C GLU A 250 14.26 -18.13 -5.47
N ASP A 251 13.32 -18.47 -6.34
CA ASP A 251 11.88 -18.28 -6.10
C ASP A 251 11.39 -19.13 -4.91
N TYR A 252 11.02 -18.46 -3.82
CA TYR A 252 10.41 -19.08 -2.64
C TYR A 252 8.90 -18.86 -2.56
N ALA A 253 8.28 -18.29 -3.61
CA ALA A 253 6.83 -18.11 -3.65
C ALA A 253 6.14 -19.48 -3.64
N THR A 254 5.10 -19.63 -2.82
CA THR A 254 4.33 -20.87 -2.74
C THR A 254 3.23 -20.95 -3.81
N ALA A 255 3.13 -19.95 -4.70
CA ALA A 255 2.06 -19.83 -5.68
C ALA A 255 2.53 -20.27 -7.07
N ASN A 256 1.79 -21.20 -7.69
CA ASN A 256 2.12 -21.86 -8.97
C ASN A 256 2.25 -20.95 -10.22
N ASP A 257 2.07 -19.63 -10.11
CA ASP A 257 2.14 -18.66 -11.23
C ASP A 257 3.50 -17.95 -11.22
N HIS A 258 4.53 -18.74 -11.47
CA HIS A 258 5.93 -18.32 -11.49
C HIS A 258 6.30 -17.70 -12.84
N ARG A 259 7.12 -16.64 -12.81
CA ARG A 259 7.73 -16.04 -14.01
C ARG A 259 9.22 -15.96 -13.77
N GLU A 260 10.01 -16.39 -14.76
CA GLU A 260 11.47 -16.37 -14.67
C GLU A 260 11.99 -14.97 -14.33
N GLY A 261 12.86 -14.87 -13.32
CA GLY A 261 13.41 -13.60 -12.83
C GLY A 261 12.43 -12.70 -12.07
N MET A 262 11.29 -13.23 -11.61
CA MET A 262 10.29 -12.46 -10.87
C MET A 262 9.75 -13.22 -9.65
N ILE A 263 9.33 -12.47 -8.62
CA ILE A 263 8.60 -13.02 -7.47
C ILE A 263 7.15 -12.54 -7.50
N ARG A 264 6.21 -13.49 -7.36
CA ARG A 264 4.79 -13.19 -7.19
C ARG A 264 4.47 -12.93 -5.72
N VAL A 265 4.05 -11.71 -5.41
CA VAL A 265 3.58 -11.32 -4.07
C VAL A 265 2.07 -11.16 -4.11
N SER A 266 1.36 -11.86 -3.21
CA SER A 266 -0.09 -11.74 -3.06
C SER A 266 -0.44 -10.62 -2.09
N GLY A 267 -1.66 -10.07 -2.22
CA GLY A 267 -2.14 -9.02 -1.34
C GLY A 267 -1.47 -7.68 -1.59
N VAL A 268 -1.06 -7.38 -2.82
CA VAL A 268 -0.46 -6.07 -3.16
C VAL A 268 -1.56 -5.11 -3.61
N ILE A 269 -1.51 -3.88 -3.12
CA ILE A 269 -2.48 -2.82 -3.37
C ILE A 269 -1.77 -1.48 -3.64
N TRP A 270 -2.52 -0.50 -4.14
CA TRP A 270 -2.10 0.90 -4.17
C TRP A 270 -2.80 1.66 -3.04
N LEU A 271 -2.07 2.50 -2.31
CA LEU A 271 -2.60 3.47 -1.36
C LEU A 271 -2.31 4.89 -1.84
N THR A 272 -3.30 5.77 -1.72
CA THR A 272 -3.20 7.14 -2.21
C THR A 272 -4.10 8.10 -1.41
N ASN A 273 -3.81 9.39 -1.53
CA ASN A 273 -4.68 10.49 -1.09
C ASN A 273 -4.98 11.49 -2.24
N LEU A 274 -4.80 11.05 -3.49
CA LEU A 274 -5.21 11.72 -4.72
C LEU A 274 -6.58 11.20 -5.16
N ASN A 275 -7.46 12.11 -5.56
CA ASN A 275 -8.82 11.73 -5.92
C ASN A 275 -8.83 10.94 -7.23
N HIS A 276 -9.78 10.02 -7.39
CA HIS A 276 -9.94 9.26 -8.62
C HIS A 276 -11.39 8.80 -8.80
N LYS A 277 -11.80 8.52 -10.03
CA LYS A 277 -13.21 8.26 -10.41
C LYS A 277 -13.84 7.11 -9.62
N LYS A 278 -13.07 6.05 -9.32
CA LYS A 278 -13.55 4.89 -8.54
C LYS A 278 -14.15 5.26 -7.18
N ARG A 279 -13.73 6.38 -6.57
CA ARG A 279 -14.24 6.83 -5.25
C ARG A 279 -15.65 7.37 -5.28
N THR A 280 -16.14 7.71 -6.47
CA THR A 280 -17.51 8.22 -6.65
C THR A 280 -18.42 7.18 -7.27
N GLU A 281 -17.92 5.98 -7.57
CA GLU A 281 -18.75 4.88 -8.06
C GLU A 281 -19.74 4.47 -6.97
N LEU A 282 -21.01 4.33 -7.34
CA LEU A 282 -22.03 3.84 -6.43
C LEU A 282 -21.92 2.32 -6.33
N LEU A 283 -21.93 1.81 -5.10
CA LEU A 283 -22.11 0.39 -4.87
C LEU A 283 -23.58 0.04 -5.03
N GLU A 284 -23.92 -0.61 -6.14
CA GLU A 284 -25.25 -1.13 -6.39
C GLU A 284 -25.38 -2.56 -5.85
N THR A 285 -26.49 -2.83 -5.15
CA THR A 285 -26.86 -4.18 -4.73
C THR A 285 -28.38 -4.34 -4.83
N ILE A 286 -28.84 -5.58 -5.03
CA ILE A 286 -30.27 -5.93 -5.07
C ILE A 286 -30.78 -6.50 -3.74
N HIS A 287 -29.94 -6.44 -2.70
CA HIS A 287 -30.20 -7.10 -1.44
C HIS A 287 -31.00 -6.21 -0.49
N SER A 288 -31.89 -6.83 0.28
CA SER A 288 -32.78 -6.16 1.23
C SER A 288 -32.74 -6.88 2.58
N TYR A 289 -32.47 -6.12 3.63
CA TYR A 289 -32.56 -6.56 5.01
C TYR A 289 -34.02 -6.81 5.39
N ALA A 290 -34.95 -5.93 5.02
CA ALA A 290 -36.36 -6.05 5.38
C ALA A 290 -36.99 -7.35 4.85
N LYS A 291 -36.57 -7.80 3.66
CA LYS A 291 -37.05 -9.05 3.06
C LYS A 291 -36.39 -10.31 3.64
N ASN A 292 -35.13 -10.24 4.05
CA ASN A 292 -34.34 -11.43 4.46
C ASN A 292 -33.46 -11.14 5.68
N PRO A 293 -34.02 -10.79 6.85
CA PRO A 293 -33.23 -10.39 8.01
C PRO A 293 -32.30 -11.51 8.52
N ASP A 294 -32.71 -12.77 8.40
CA ASP A 294 -31.94 -13.94 8.85
C ASP A 294 -30.61 -14.13 8.11
N LYS A 295 -30.47 -13.57 6.90
CA LYS A 295 -29.20 -13.59 6.14
C LYS A 295 -28.12 -12.72 6.82
N TYR A 296 -28.52 -11.80 7.69
CA TYR A 296 -27.69 -10.76 8.26
C TYR A 296 -27.63 -10.90 9.79
N PRO A 297 -26.93 -11.92 10.30
CA PRO A 297 -26.91 -12.17 11.74
C PRO A 297 -26.29 -10.99 12.48
N LYS A 298 -26.87 -10.63 13.61
CA LYS A 298 -26.37 -9.56 14.48
C LYS A 298 -25.14 -10.00 15.26
N TYR A 299 -24.24 -9.06 15.53
CA TYR A 299 -23.18 -9.29 16.50
C TYR A 299 -23.74 -9.25 17.91
N ASP A 300 -23.09 -9.97 18.80
CA ASP A 300 -23.51 -10.08 20.19
C ASP A 300 -22.83 -9.02 21.07
N ASN A 301 -21.65 -8.56 20.65
CA ASN A 301 -20.84 -7.54 21.34
C ASN A 301 -20.79 -6.18 20.64
N TYR A 302 -21.64 -5.93 19.66
CA TYR A 302 -21.76 -4.64 18.99
C TYR A 302 -23.12 -4.53 18.29
N ASP A 303 -23.77 -3.37 18.32
CA ASP A 303 -25.04 -3.14 17.61
C ASP A 303 -24.81 -2.94 16.10
N ALA A 304 -24.57 -4.06 15.42
CA ALA A 304 -24.42 -4.11 13.98
C ALA A 304 -24.81 -5.49 13.42
N ILE A 305 -25.13 -5.53 12.13
CA ILE A 305 -25.31 -6.78 11.38
C ILE A 305 -24.02 -7.21 10.71
N ASN A 306 -23.81 -8.52 10.56
CA ASN A 306 -22.72 -9.06 9.77
C ASN A 306 -23.14 -9.25 8.30
N VAL A 307 -22.35 -8.67 7.40
CA VAL A 307 -22.47 -8.89 5.96
C VAL A 307 -21.25 -9.66 5.48
N ASN A 308 -21.48 -10.86 4.93
CA ASN A 308 -20.38 -11.76 4.57
C ASN A 308 -19.62 -11.33 3.31
N LYS A 309 -20.30 -10.68 2.36
CA LYS A 309 -19.73 -10.24 1.08
C LYS A 309 -20.16 -8.81 0.79
N THR A 310 -19.24 -8.00 0.27
CA THR A 310 -19.54 -6.61 -0.14
C THR A 310 -20.72 -6.50 -1.10
N ALA A 311 -20.86 -7.45 -2.03
CA ALA A 311 -21.99 -7.48 -2.98
C ALA A 311 -23.36 -7.76 -2.32
N GLU A 312 -23.37 -8.19 -1.06
CA GLU A 312 -24.59 -8.55 -0.32
C GLU A 312 -25.04 -7.46 0.66
N ILE A 313 -24.38 -6.29 0.66
CA ILE A 313 -24.75 -5.15 1.51
C ILE A 313 -26.19 -4.74 1.20
N PRO A 314 -27.10 -4.75 2.18
CA PRO A 314 -28.48 -4.30 1.98
C PRO A 314 -28.56 -2.77 1.99
N LEU A 315 -29.19 -2.18 0.97
CA LEU A 315 -29.31 -0.71 0.85
C LEU A 315 -30.48 -0.11 1.65
N ASP A 316 -31.38 -0.96 2.15
CA ASP A 316 -32.55 -0.60 2.97
C ASP A 316 -32.29 -0.68 4.48
N TYR A 317 -31.04 -0.89 4.91
CA TYR A 317 -30.67 -0.97 6.32
C TYR A 317 -29.87 0.26 6.77
N ASP A 318 -30.48 1.11 7.60
CA ASP A 318 -29.89 2.38 8.07
C ASP A 318 -28.87 2.19 9.23
N GLY A 319 -28.78 1.00 9.82
CA GLY A 319 -27.89 0.70 10.95
C GLY A 319 -26.42 0.45 10.56
N VAL A 320 -25.59 0.13 11.56
CA VAL A 320 -24.19 -0.22 11.33
C VAL A 320 -24.07 -1.64 10.78
N MET A 321 -23.17 -1.83 9.81
CA MET A 321 -22.90 -3.09 9.16
C MET A 321 -21.42 -3.44 9.25
N GLY A 322 -21.10 -4.67 9.67
CA GLY A 322 -19.75 -5.23 9.57
C GLY A 322 -19.54 -5.90 8.23
N VAL A 323 -18.70 -5.31 7.39
CA VAL A 323 -18.40 -5.77 6.02
C VAL A 323 -16.95 -6.28 5.90
N PRO A 324 -16.60 -7.10 4.89
CA PRO A 324 -15.21 -7.55 4.68
C PRO A 324 -14.25 -6.37 4.45
N LEU A 325 -12.95 -6.55 4.76
CA LEU A 325 -11.93 -5.53 4.45
C LEU A 325 -11.88 -5.17 2.96
N THR A 326 -12.21 -6.11 2.08
CA THR A 326 -12.27 -5.89 0.63
C THR A 326 -13.36 -4.90 0.22
N PHE A 327 -14.25 -4.48 1.12
CA PHE A 327 -15.17 -3.37 0.91
C PHE A 327 -14.45 -2.07 0.52
N LEU A 328 -13.24 -1.81 1.05
CA LEU A 328 -12.53 -0.55 0.78
C LEU A 328 -12.22 -0.32 -0.69
N ASP A 329 -12.11 -1.38 -1.47
CA ASP A 329 -11.94 -1.28 -2.93
C ASP A 329 -13.13 -0.59 -3.62
N LYS A 330 -14.31 -0.68 -3.01
CA LYS A 330 -15.58 -0.12 -3.49
C LYS A 330 -16.10 1.00 -2.59
N HIS A 331 -15.27 1.53 -1.70
CA HIS A 331 -15.71 2.53 -0.74
C HIS A 331 -15.93 3.87 -1.44
N ASN A 332 -17.18 4.31 -1.41
CA ASN A 332 -17.59 5.67 -1.76
C ASN A 332 -17.96 6.43 -0.47
N PRO A 333 -17.21 7.47 -0.07
CA PRO A 333 -17.46 8.21 1.16
C PRO A 333 -18.78 8.98 1.16
N GLN A 334 -19.38 9.25 -0.02
CA GLN A 334 -20.71 9.85 -0.12
C GLN A 334 -21.84 8.84 0.10
N GLN A 335 -21.57 7.55 -0.08
CA GLN A 335 -22.55 6.48 0.13
C GLN A 335 -22.45 5.87 1.54
N PHE A 336 -21.23 5.64 2.01
CA PHE A 336 -20.97 4.99 3.29
C PHE A 336 -19.92 5.73 4.13
N GLU A 337 -20.25 5.95 5.39
CA GLU A 337 -19.31 6.34 6.45
C GLU A 337 -18.57 5.10 6.97
N ILE A 338 -17.26 5.20 7.16
CA ILE A 338 -16.47 4.20 7.89
C ILE A 338 -16.52 4.57 9.38
N VAL A 339 -17.13 3.69 10.18
CA VAL A 339 -17.33 3.90 11.62
C VAL A 339 -16.09 3.46 12.40
N ALA A 340 -15.60 2.24 12.16
CA ALA A 340 -14.48 1.65 12.89
C ALA A 340 -13.99 0.35 12.23
N LEU A 341 -12.89 -0.20 12.72
CA LEU A 341 -12.52 -1.59 12.52
C LEU A 341 -13.10 -2.41 13.69
N GLY A 342 -13.71 -3.56 13.40
CA GLY A 342 -14.38 -4.45 14.34
C GLY A 342 -13.42 -5.25 15.23
N ILE A 343 -12.43 -4.57 15.81
CA ILE A 343 -11.42 -5.10 16.71
C ILE A 343 -11.22 -4.17 17.91
N VAL A 344 -10.65 -4.72 18.98
CA VAL A 344 -10.27 -3.99 20.20
C VAL A 344 -9.39 -2.78 19.87
N GLY A 345 -9.65 -1.66 20.54
CA GLY A 345 -8.93 -0.40 20.35
C GLY A 345 -9.35 0.43 19.13
N SER A 346 -10.21 -0.11 18.25
CA SER A 346 -10.82 0.66 17.15
C SER A 346 -12.32 0.88 17.33
N CYS A 347 -13.01 0.01 18.06
CA CYS A 347 -14.41 0.16 18.47
C CYS A 347 -14.60 -0.18 19.95
N GLU A 348 -15.66 0.34 20.55
CA GLU A 348 -16.10 -0.01 21.90
C GLU A 348 -17.12 -1.15 21.80
N PHE A 349 -16.85 -2.25 22.51
CA PHE A 349 -17.76 -3.39 22.55
C PHE A 349 -18.84 -3.17 23.60
N SER A 350 -20.06 -3.64 23.32
CA SER A 350 -21.21 -3.49 24.23
C SER A 350 -21.14 -4.41 25.45
N CYS A 351 -20.29 -5.44 25.42
CA CYS A 351 -20.06 -6.34 26.55
C CYS A 351 -18.66 -6.96 26.49
N GLU A 352 -18.21 -7.46 27.64
CA GLU A 352 -17.00 -8.28 27.76
C GLU A 352 -17.36 -9.68 28.24
N LYS A 353 -16.91 -10.69 27.50
CA LYS A 353 -17.14 -12.10 27.84
C LYS A 353 -15.82 -12.85 27.89
N LYS A 354 -15.62 -13.59 28.97
CA LYS A 354 -14.56 -14.60 29.06
C LYS A 354 -15.00 -15.85 28.31
N MET A 355 -14.19 -16.28 27.35
CA MET A 355 -14.50 -17.39 26.47
C MET A 355 -13.36 -18.40 26.42
N GLU A 356 -13.72 -19.68 26.39
CA GLU A 356 -12.82 -20.77 26.04
C GLU A 356 -12.72 -20.89 24.52
N ILE A 357 -11.50 -21.02 24.00
CA ILE A 357 -11.22 -21.25 22.58
C ILE A 357 -11.50 -22.72 22.27
N LEU A 358 -12.25 -22.98 21.20
CA LEU A 358 -12.50 -24.31 20.68
C LEU A 358 -11.59 -24.62 19.48
N ASP A 359 -11.27 -25.89 19.28
CA ASP A 359 -10.49 -26.33 18.12
C ASP A 359 -11.33 -26.36 16.83
N LYS A 360 -10.72 -26.73 15.71
CA LYS A 360 -11.39 -26.81 14.40
C LYS A 360 -12.56 -27.82 14.35
N ASN A 361 -12.64 -28.73 15.31
CA ASN A 361 -13.69 -29.74 15.45
C ASN A 361 -14.73 -29.34 16.51
N GLY A 362 -14.55 -28.19 17.18
CA GLY A 362 -15.42 -27.72 18.26
C GLY A 362 -15.07 -28.26 19.64
N ASN A 363 -13.92 -28.93 19.81
CA ASN A 363 -13.52 -29.46 21.11
C ASN A 363 -12.86 -28.39 21.98
N ARG A 364 -13.01 -28.56 23.30
CA ARG A 364 -12.42 -27.71 24.33
C ARG A 364 -10.90 -27.75 24.28
N THR A 365 -10.24 -26.59 24.37
CA THR A 365 -8.77 -26.50 24.33
C THR A 365 -8.13 -26.14 25.65
N GLY A 366 -8.91 -25.70 26.66
CA GLY A 366 -8.39 -25.15 27.91
C GLY A 366 -7.70 -23.79 27.77
N LYS A 367 -7.72 -23.18 26.59
CA LYS A 367 -7.19 -21.81 26.35
C LYS A 367 -8.32 -20.80 26.40
N PHE A 368 -8.05 -19.64 27.01
CA PHE A 368 -9.07 -18.62 27.26
C PHE A 368 -8.75 -17.31 26.54
N THR A 369 -9.78 -16.51 26.31
CA THR A 369 -9.69 -15.18 25.74
C THR A 369 -10.84 -14.29 26.22
N ILE A 370 -10.72 -12.98 26.02
CA ILE A 370 -11.81 -12.02 26.17
C ILE A 370 -12.33 -11.67 24.77
N ASN A 371 -13.65 -11.65 24.60
CA ASN A 371 -14.32 -11.18 23.39
C ASN A 371 -13.76 -11.79 22.08
N ALA A 372 -13.65 -13.11 22.02
CA ALA A 372 -13.15 -13.83 20.85
C ALA A 372 -11.79 -13.31 20.32
N LYS A 373 -10.85 -12.98 21.23
CA LYS A 373 -9.55 -12.34 20.94
C LYS A 373 -9.67 -10.86 20.54
N GLY A 374 -10.61 -10.16 21.16
CA GLY A 374 -10.86 -8.74 20.91
C GLY A 374 -11.44 -8.46 19.53
N THR A 375 -12.35 -9.30 19.03
CA THR A 375 -13.03 -9.10 17.74
C THR A 375 -14.55 -9.13 17.90
N LEU A 376 -15.26 -8.78 16.82
CA LEU A 376 -16.70 -9.04 16.73
C LEU A 376 -17.00 -10.54 16.71
N TYR A 377 -18.09 -10.94 17.36
CA TYR A 377 -18.58 -12.31 17.37
C TYR A 377 -20.11 -12.36 17.39
N ARG A 378 -20.65 -13.52 17.03
CA ARG A 378 -22.09 -13.80 17.11
C ARG A 378 -22.34 -15.19 17.65
N LYS A 379 -23.56 -15.44 18.13
CA LYS A 379 -23.99 -16.79 18.54
C LYS A 379 -23.86 -17.75 17.36
N TRP A 380 -23.39 -18.95 17.67
CA TRP A 380 -23.29 -20.05 16.71
C TRP A 380 -24.66 -20.70 16.54
N ASP A 381 -25.08 -20.90 15.29
CA ASP A 381 -26.35 -21.52 14.96
C ASP A 381 -26.12 -22.81 14.19
N LYS A 382 -26.47 -23.95 14.80
CA LYS A 382 -26.32 -25.29 14.23
C LYS A 382 -27.02 -25.46 12.87
N ARG A 383 -28.07 -24.69 12.58
CA ARG A 383 -28.83 -24.79 11.33
C ARG A 383 -28.19 -23.99 10.20
N LEU A 384 -27.54 -22.86 10.52
CA LEU A 384 -27.00 -21.92 9.53
C LEU A 384 -25.48 -22.06 9.34
N ASP A 385 -24.77 -22.45 10.40
CA ASP A 385 -23.32 -22.50 10.41
C ASP A 385 -22.76 -23.84 9.93
N LYS A 386 -22.01 -23.78 8.83
CA LYS A 386 -21.32 -24.94 8.26
C LYS A 386 -20.06 -25.34 9.05
N LYS A 387 -19.51 -24.43 9.85
CA LYS A 387 -18.29 -24.67 10.64
C LYS A 387 -18.66 -24.91 12.10
N PRO A 388 -17.90 -25.75 12.83
CA PRO A 388 -18.03 -25.89 14.27
C PRO A 388 -17.83 -24.53 15.00
N PRO A 389 -18.41 -24.36 16.19
CA PRO A 389 -18.24 -23.16 17.00
C PRO A 389 -16.76 -22.97 17.34
N ALA A 390 -16.35 -21.71 17.44
CA ALA A 390 -14.96 -21.35 17.71
C ALA A 390 -14.72 -20.96 19.17
N PHE A 391 -15.78 -20.56 19.89
CA PHE A 391 -15.69 -20.09 21.26
C PHE A 391 -16.87 -20.59 22.09
N ARG A 392 -16.62 -20.79 23.38
CA ARG A 392 -17.64 -21.11 24.37
C ARG A 392 -17.56 -20.11 25.52
N ASN A 393 -18.67 -19.47 25.88
CA ASN A 393 -18.72 -18.61 27.05
C ASN A 393 -18.45 -19.44 28.32
N CYS A 394 -17.52 -18.99 29.16
CA CYS A 394 -17.13 -19.70 30.38
C CYS A 394 -18.23 -19.70 31.45
N GLU A 395 -19.11 -18.70 31.46
CA GLU A 395 -20.19 -18.55 32.44
C GLU A 395 -21.47 -19.24 31.97
N THR A 396 -21.95 -18.92 30.76
CA THR A 396 -23.23 -19.41 30.26
C THR A 396 -23.13 -20.74 29.51
N GLY A 397 -21.93 -21.13 29.08
CA GLY A 397 -21.72 -22.30 28.23
C GLY A 397 -22.18 -22.13 26.78
N GLU A 398 -22.74 -20.97 26.41
CA GLU A 398 -23.19 -20.65 25.05
C GLU A 398 -22.04 -20.68 24.04
N LEU A 399 -22.37 -21.01 22.79
CA LEU A 399 -21.41 -21.21 21.70
C LEU A 399 -21.44 -20.04 20.72
N TYR A 400 -20.25 -19.66 20.26
CA TYR A 400 -20.05 -18.47 19.42
C TYR A 400 -19.14 -18.76 18.24
N GLN A 401 -19.37 -18.01 17.17
CA GLN A 401 -18.53 -17.98 15.99
C GLN A 401 -17.71 -16.69 15.99
N SER A 402 -16.38 -16.79 15.85
CA SER A 402 -15.57 -15.61 15.52
C SER A 402 -15.75 -15.24 14.07
N ILE A 403 -15.78 -13.93 13.85
CA ILE A 403 -15.84 -13.32 12.55
C ILE A 403 -14.46 -12.71 12.30
N TYR A 404 -13.91 -12.92 11.11
CA TYR A 404 -12.69 -12.23 10.68
C TYR A 404 -12.85 -10.72 10.85
N ALA A 405 -11.75 -9.97 10.98
CA ALA A 405 -11.81 -8.52 11.08
C ALA A 405 -12.79 -7.92 10.04
N ARG A 406 -13.67 -7.04 10.51
CA ARG A 406 -14.69 -6.37 9.70
C ARG A 406 -14.49 -4.88 9.74
N ILE A 407 -14.83 -4.21 8.64
CA ILE A 407 -14.97 -2.76 8.64
C ILE A 407 -16.42 -2.47 9.01
N LEU A 408 -16.62 -1.67 10.04
CA LEU A 408 -17.94 -1.19 10.43
C LEU A 408 -18.27 0.03 9.57
N ILE A 409 -19.37 -0.04 8.82
CA ILE A 409 -19.84 1.02 7.94
C ILE A 409 -21.28 1.41 8.27
N ARG A 410 -21.67 2.63 7.91
CA ARG A 410 -23.05 3.13 8.00
C ARG A 410 -23.43 3.87 6.73
N PRO A 411 -24.65 3.73 6.20
CA PRO A 411 -25.11 4.55 5.08
C PRO A 411 -25.12 6.04 5.43
N GLN A 412 -24.68 6.90 4.52
CA GLN A 412 -24.73 8.35 4.74
C GLN A 412 -26.17 8.89 4.76
N SER A 413 -27.11 8.24 4.09
CA SER A 413 -28.56 8.55 4.14
C SER A 413 -29.11 8.51 5.56
N ALA A 414 -28.62 7.59 6.41
CA ALA A 414 -29.05 7.46 7.79
C ALA A 414 -28.58 8.63 8.67
N LYS A 415 -27.42 9.23 8.36
CA LYS A 415 -26.85 10.37 9.11
C LYS A 415 -27.63 11.66 8.88
N ASN A 416 -28.17 11.84 7.67
CA ASN A 416 -28.96 13.03 7.31
C ASN A 416 -30.40 13.01 7.84
N LYS A 417 -30.91 11.85 8.30
CA LYS A 417 -32.23 11.74 8.94
C LYS A 417 -32.21 12.08 10.44
N GLY A 418 -31.02 12.16 11.05
CA GLY A 418 -30.81 12.44 12.47
C GLY A 418 -30.27 13.85 12.77
N LYS A 419 -30.18 14.71 11.76
CA LYS A 419 -29.97 16.15 11.86
C LYS A 419 -31.26 16.83 11.42
#